data_AF-A0A6V8QY48-F1
#
_entry.id   AF-A0A6V8QY48-F1
#
_cell.length_a   1.000
_cell.length_b   1.000
_cell.length_c   1.000
_cell.angle_alpha   90.00
_cell.angle_beta   90.00
_cell.angle_gamma   90.00
#
_symmetry.space_group_name_H-M   'P 1'
#
loop_
_entity.id
_entity.type
_entity.pdbx_description
1 polymer ?
#
loop_
_entity_poly.entity_id
_entity_poly.type
_entity_poly.pdbx_seq_one_letter_code
_entity_poly.pdbx_strand_id
1 'polypeptide(L)'
;MYKTKDGKFYHIHGSMNPDRILDMLNLPREPPTEDTFEKLVPIFSEIIGKMDSHELDKLSNDVWKQAGSICHPIEEYRATEHGKANAHVGLWETWKSNENQSPCWWSDNGKKPSDPSRPLSGLKVLDATRIIAAPIVSRGLAELGASVLRITSPSIPDATLYHPELNWGKWNASLDFTKAEDRQKMKELILECDVFISSYRPGALAKFGFDADDVLEMCKDREKGIIVVRMNSYGWNGPFQERSGWQQISDAFCGVSYEFGRAMGNDEPVTPIFPNTDFCAGISGICAVMDAVVRRGEAGGSYKVNVSHFLSN
;
A
#
# COMPACT_ATOMS: atom_id res chain seq x y z
N MET A 1 18.73 -10.49 1.31
CA MET A 1 19.41 -9.19 1.14
C MET A 1 20.86 -9.46 0.79
N TYR A 2 21.47 -8.62 -0.04
CA TYR A 2 22.78 -8.90 -0.62
C TYR A 2 23.77 -7.82 -0.21
N LYS A 3 24.98 -8.23 0.17
CA LYS A 3 26.05 -7.29 0.51
C LYS A 3 26.57 -6.64 -0.78
N THR A 4 26.70 -5.33 -0.77
CA THR A 4 27.18 -4.51 -1.90
C THR A 4 28.68 -4.27 -1.79
N LYS A 5 29.27 -3.71 -2.85
CA LYS A 5 30.72 -3.43 -2.96
C LYS A 5 31.23 -2.49 -1.85
N ASP A 6 30.42 -1.52 -1.45
CA ASP A 6 30.69 -0.56 -0.38
C ASP A 6 30.40 -1.10 1.03
N GLY A 7 30.09 -2.39 1.14
CA GLY A 7 29.92 -3.09 2.42
C GLY A 7 28.53 -2.94 3.05
N LYS A 8 27.62 -2.19 2.44
CA LYS A 8 26.21 -2.11 2.84
C LYS A 8 25.43 -3.34 2.39
N PHE A 9 24.17 -3.43 2.80
CA PHE A 9 23.23 -4.42 2.28
C PHE A 9 22.18 -3.73 1.40
N TYR A 10 21.73 -4.43 0.36
CA TYR A 10 20.68 -3.97 -0.52
C TYR A 10 19.60 -5.05 -0.67
N HIS A 11 18.34 -4.63 -0.61
CA HIS A 11 17.18 -5.48 -0.87
C HIS A 11 16.64 -5.17 -2.27
N ILE A 12 16.72 -6.12 -3.19
CA ILE A 12 16.00 -6.09 -4.47
C ILE A 12 14.66 -6.79 -4.35
N HIS A 13 13.66 -6.40 -5.13
CA HIS A 13 12.37 -7.08 -5.17
C HIS A 13 11.90 -7.28 -6.62
N GLY A 14 11.41 -8.49 -6.96
CA GLY A 14 10.90 -8.84 -8.29
C GLY A 14 9.50 -8.31 -8.59
N SER A 15 8.79 -7.78 -7.60
CA SER A 15 7.38 -7.39 -7.71
C SER A 15 6.51 -8.56 -8.23
N MET A 16 5.46 -8.27 -8.99
CA MET A 16 4.63 -9.30 -9.66
C MET A 16 5.18 -9.70 -11.05
N ASN A 17 6.35 -9.19 -11.44
CA ASN A 17 7.00 -9.49 -12.71
C ASN A 17 8.53 -9.42 -12.56
N PRO A 18 9.22 -10.56 -12.38
CA PRO A 18 10.65 -10.59 -12.13
C PRO A 18 11.50 -10.23 -13.37
N ASP A 19 10.94 -10.26 -14.59
CA ASP A 19 11.69 -9.99 -15.83
C ASP A 19 12.47 -8.68 -15.76
N ARG A 20 11.87 -7.62 -15.19
CA ARG A 20 12.50 -6.30 -15.12
C ARG A 20 13.72 -6.28 -14.21
N ILE A 21 13.69 -7.01 -13.09
CA ILE A 21 14.84 -7.08 -12.20
C ILE A 21 15.93 -7.99 -12.78
N LEU A 22 15.54 -9.05 -13.49
CA LEU A 22 16.48 -9.94 -14.17
C LEU A 22 17.19 -9.20 -15.32
N ASP A 23 16.45 -8.47 -16.16
CA ASP A 23 17.03 -7.62 -17.21
C ASP A 23 17.97 -6.55 -16.64
N MET A 24 17.58 -5.90 -15.53
CA MET A 24 18.43 -4.91 -14.85
C MET A 24 19.78 -5.49 -14.40
N LEU A 25 19.77 -6.75 -13.96
CA LEU A 25 20.95 -7.47 -13.49
C LEU A 25 21.66 -8.26 -14.61
N ASN A 26 21.19 -8.13 -15.86
CA ASN A 26 21.66 -8.90 -17.01
C ASN A 26 21.63 -10.43 -16.76
N LEU A 27 20.56 -10.89 -16.15
CA LEU A 27 20.26 -12.29 -15.88
C LEU A 27 19.26 -12.85 -16.90
N PRO A 28 19.31 -14.16 -17.21
CA PRO A 28 18.29 -14.80 -18.04
C PRO A 28 16.92 -14.74 -17.34
N ARG A 29 15.86 -14.56 -18.14
CA ARG A 29 14.48 -14.56 -17.65
C ARG A 29 13.97 -15.96 -17.32
N GLU A 30 14.43 -16.95 -18.08
CA GLU A 30 14.15 -18.35 -17.80
C GLU A 30 15.04 -18.82 -16.64
N PRO A 31 14.46 -19.43 -15.60
CA PRO A 31 15.25 -19.99 -14.52
C PRO A 31 16.14 -21.13 -15.05
N PRO A 32 17.30 -21.37 -14.41
CA PRO A 32 18.10 -22.57 -14.70
C PRO A 32 17.29 -23.84 -14.38
N THR A 33 17.70 -24.98 -14.95
CA THR A 33 17.05 -26.28 -14.74
C THR A 33 16.93 -26.67 -13.26
N GLU A 34 17.80 -26.14 -12.40
CA GLU A 34 17.71 -26.24 -10.94
C GLU A 34 17.69 -24.84 -10.32
N ASP A 35 16.55 -24.42 -9.79
CA ASP A 35 16.27 -23.05 -9.36
C ASP A 35 16.01 -22.94 -7.84
N THR A 36 16.63 -23.82 -7.05
CA THR A 36 16.48 -23.75 -5.59
C THR A 36 17.11 -22.48 -5.04
N PHE A 37 16.56 -22.00 -3.91
CA PHE A 37 17.04 -20.79 -3.25
C PHE A 37 18.55 -20.84 -2.99
N GLU A 38 19.07 -21.97 -2.51
CA GLU A 38 20.48 -22.18 -2.19
C GLU A 38 21.39 -22.07 -3.42
N LYS A 39 20.89 -22.43 -4.61
CA LYS A 39 21.64 -22.36 -5.88
C LYS A 39 21.58 -20.98 -6.51
N LEU A 40 20.47 -20.25 -6.33
CA LEU A 40 20.29 -18.92 -6.92
C LEU A 40 20.96 -17.81 -6.10
N VAL A 41 20.96 -17.91 -4.76
CA VAL A 41 21.52 -16.87 -3.88
C VAL A 41 22.98 -16.48 -4.23
N PRO A 42 23.91 -17.41 -4.51
CA PRO A 42 25.28 -17.06 -4.90
C PRO A 42 25.35 -16.22 -6.18
N ILE A 43 24.48 -16.48 -7.17
CA ILE A 43 24.45 -15.75 -8.45
C ILE A 43 24.11 -14.28 -8.22
N PHE A 44 23.02 -14.01 -7.49
CA PHE A 44 22.62 -12.64 -7.15
C PHE A 44 23.66 -11.96 -6.24
N SER A 45 24.25 -12.71 -5.30
CA SER A 45 25.28 -12.19 -4.39
C SER A 45 26.53 -11.75 -5.15
N GLU A 46 26.96 -12.51 -6.16
CA GLU A 46 28.13 -12.16 -6.97
C GLU A 46 27.89 -10.88 -7.79
N ILE A 47 26.70 -10.74 -8.38
CA ILE A 47 26.36 -9.56 -9.20
C ILE A 47 26.26 -8.33 -8.31
N ILE A 48 25.45 -8.40 -7.25
CA ILE A 48 25.18 -7.25 -6.36
C ILE A 48 26.44 -6.87 -5.58
N GLY A 49 27.28 -7.84 -5.19
CA GLY A 49 28.55 -7.59 -4.51
C GLY A 49 29.57 -6.79 -5.33
N LYS A 50 29.37 -6.67 -6.65
CA LYS A 50 30.20 -5.84 -7.54
C LYS A 50 29.68 -4.41 -7.70
N MET A 51 28.50 -4.09 -7.18
CA MET A 51 27.81 -2.81 -7.35
C MET A 51 27.87 -1.97 -6.08
N ASP A 52 28.04 -0.65 -6.21
CA ASP A 52 27.88 0.30 -5.10
C ASP A 52 26.39 0.44 -4.73
N SER A 53 26.09 0.54 -3.43
CA SER A 53 24.70 0.58 -2.95
C SER A 53 23.90 1.78 -3.47
N HIS A 54 24.51 2.96 -3.61
CA HIS A 54 23.83 4.16 -4.10
C HIS A 54 23.65 4.15 -5.63
N GLU A 55 24.63 3.60 -6.35
CA GLU A 55 24.50 3.38 -7.79
C GLU A 55 23.39 2.37 -8.10
N LEU A 56 23.33 1.28 -7.32
CA LEU A 56 22.26 0.28 -7.43
C LEU A 56 20.90 0.87 -7.05
N ASP A 57 20.82 1.72 -6.02
CA ASP A 57 19.57 2.41 -5.64
C ASP A 57 19.03 3.27 -6.78
N LYS A 58 19.90 4.08 -7.40
CA LYS A 58 19.55 4.91 -8.56
C LYS A 58 19.16 4.05 -9.77
N LEU A 59 19.93 3.00 -10.06
CA LEU A 59 19.62 2.10 -11.16
C LEU A 59 18.22 1.47 -10.97
N SER A 60 17.96 0.94 -9.79
CA SER A 60 16.70 0.25 -9.49
C SER A 60 15.51 1.21 -9.50
N ASN A 61 15.58 2.29 -8.72
CA ASN A 61 14.44 3.17 -8.47
C ASN A 61 14.27 4.27 -9.53
N ASP A 62 15.36 4.82 -10.08
CA ASP A 62 15.28 5.98 -10.98
C ASP A 62 15.24 5.55 -12.45
N VAL A 63 16.04 4.54 -12.84
CA VAL A 63 16.13 4.04 -14.22
C VAL A 63 15.09 2.95 -14.49
N TRP A 64 15.10 1.87 -13.70
CA TRP A 64 14.26 0.69 -13.95
C TRP A 64 12.86 0.79 -13.32
N LYS A 65 12.64 1.75 -12.43
CA LYS A 65 11.39 1.94 -11.67
C LYS A 65 10.95 0.67 -10.93
N GLN A 66 11.93 -0.11 -10.47
CA GLN A 66 11.75 -1.36 -9.75
C GLN A 66 11.98 -1.12 -8.25
N ALA A 67 11.22 -1.83 -7.42
CA ALA A 67 11.36 -1.70 -5.97
C ALA A 67 12.69 -2.31 -5.50
N GLY A 68 13.46 -1.49 -4.81
CA GLY A 68 14.67 -1.89 -4.11
C GLY A 68 15.08 -0.80 -3.13
N SER A 69 15.93 -1.14 -2.16
CA SER A 69 16.46 -0.16 -1.22
C SER A 69 17.76 -0.63 -0.59
N ILE A 70 18.60 0.34 -0.25
CA ILE A 70 19.66 0.17 0.74
C ILE A 70 19.01 -0.20 2.09
N CYS A 71 19.62 -1.14 2.80
CA CYS A 71 19.22 -1.48 4.16
C CYS A 71 19.89 -0.51 5.13
N HIS A 72 19.12 0.17 5.97
CA HIS A 72 19.65 1.11 6.96
C HIS A 72 19.40 0.60 8.38
N PRO A 73 20.37 0.67 9.29
CA PRO A 73 20.06 0.68 10.72
C PRO A 73 19.10 1.84 11.05
N ILE A 74 18.30 1.70 12.11
CA ILE A 74 17.25 2.67 12.45
C ILE A 74 17.79 4.12 12.61
N GLU A 75 18.98 4.28 13.18
CA GLU A 75 19.60 5.60 13.36
C GLU A 75 20.08 6.22 12.04
N GLU A 76 20.59 5.40 11.10
CA GLU A 76 20.91 5.89 9.76
C GLU A 76 19.66 6.31 9.00
N TYR A 77 18.60 5.51 9.08
CA TYR A 77 17.31 5.83 8.47
C TYR A 77 16.78 7.18 8.98
N ARG A 78 16.74 7.37 10.30
CA ARG A 78 16.31 8.63 10.95
C ARG A 78 17.14 9.84 10.51
N ALA A 79 18.41 9.64 10.16
CA ALA A 79 19.28 10.70 9.68
C ALA A 79 19.05 11.08 8.21
N THR A 80 18.42 10.21 7.40
CA THR A 80 18.09 10.50 5.99
C THR A 80 17.11 11.66 5.84
N GLU A 81 17.10 12.31 4.67
CA GLU A 81 16.09 13.33 4.35
C GLU A 81 14.67 12.76 4.42
N HIS A 82 14.49 11.52 3.98
CA HIS A 82 13.19 10.84 4.00
C HIS A 82 12.71 10.50 5.41
N GLY A 83 13.61 10.01 6.26
CA GLY A 83 13.32 9.74 7.68
C GLY A 83 12.93 11.02 8.43
N LYS A 84 13.67 12.11 8.23
CA LYS A 84 13.36 13.43 8.82
C LYS A 84 12.01 13.97 8.34
N ALA A 85 11.71 13.83 7.05
CA ALA A 85 10.44 14.28 6.49
C ALA A 85 9.23 13.53 7.06
N ASN A 86 9.40 12.30 7.54
CA ASN A 86 8.31 11.49 8.10
C ASN A 86 8.33 11.42 9.64
N ALA A 87 9.26 12.10 10.33
CA ALA A 87 9.44 12.00 11.79
C ALA A 87 8.25 12.49 12.64
N HIS A 88 7.31 13.21 12.04
CA HIS A 88 6.11 13.72 12.70
C HIS A 88 4.86 12.87 12.42
N VAL A 89 4.95 11.88 11.52
CA VAL A 89 3.81 11.15 10.99
C VAL A 89 3.39 10.05 11.97
N GLY A 90 2.13 10.07 12.42
CA GLY A 90 1.59 9.03 13.30
C GLY A 90 1.35 7.69 12.57
N LEU A 91 0.49 6.84 13.16
CA LEU A 91 0.03 5.61 12.51
C LEU A 91 -0.76 5.90 11.21
N TRP A 92 -1.45 7.04 11.17
CA TRP A 92 -2.11 7.60 10.01
C TRP A 92 -2.26 9.12 10.18
N GLU A 93 -2.65 9.79 9.10
CA GLU A 93 -3.02 11.20 9.10
C GLU A 93 -4.38 11.38 8.44
N THR A 94 -5.21 12.27 8.98
CA THR A 94 -6.58 12.53 8.52
C THR A 94 -6.79 14.03 8.34
N TRP A 95 -7.23 14.46 7.15
CA TRP A 95 -7.58 15.86 6.87
C TRP A 95 -9.01 15.97 6.37
N LYS A 96 -9.73 16.99 6.85
CA LYS A 96 -11.02 17.39 6.30
C LYS A 96 -10.78 18.17 5.00
N SER A 97 -11.42 17.76 3.92
CA SER A 97 -11.24 18.29 2.56
C SER A 97 -12.42 19.14 2.10
N ASN A 98 -13.55 19.10 2.79
CA ASN A 98 -14.75 19.88 2.46
C ASN A 98 -15.49 20.24 3.75
N GLU A 99 -15.78 21.52 3.96
CA GLU A 99 -16.47 22.03 5.15
C GLU A 99 -17.99 22.18 4.96
N ASN A 100 -18.48 22.11 3.72
CA ASN A 100 -19.85 22.46 3.36
C ASN A 100 -20.84 21.29 3.43
N GLN A 101 -20.35 20.07 3.67
CA GLN A 101 -21.17 18.87 3.75
C GLN A 101 -21.60 18.63 5.19
N SER A 102 -22.90 18.46 5.40
CA SER A 102 -23.48 18.32 6.74
C SER A 102 -22.95 17.08 7.49
N PRO A 103 -22.88 17.13 8.83
CA PRO A 103 -22.66 15.96 9.66
C PRO A 103 -23.65 14.84 9.33
N CYS A 104 -23.11 13.67 8.99
CA CYS A 104 -23.93 12.50 8.69
C CYS A 104 -23.15 11.19 8.86
N TRP A 105 -23.84 10.19 9.40
CA TRP A 105 -23.41 8.80 9.36
C TRP A 105 -23.64 8.20 7.96
N TRP A 106 -23.38 6.90 7.79
CA TRP A 106 -23.84 6.19 6.59
C TRP A 106 -25.32 5.86 6.70
N SER A 107 -25.96 5.60 5.55
CA SER A 107 -27.39 5.31 5.51
C SER A 107 -27.63 3.85 5.92
N ASP A 108 -28.40 3.63 6.99
CA ASP A 108 -28.89 2.29 7.30
C ASP A 108 -29.89 1.88 6.21
N ASN A 109 -29.62 0.74 5.55
CA ASN A 109 -30.47 0.22 4.48
C ASN A 109 -31.62 -0.67 5.02
N GLY A 110 -31.76 -0.81 6.35
CA GLY A 110 -32.84 -1.49 7.04
C GLY A 110 -32.88 -3.02 6.87
N LYS A 111 -32.01 -3.59 6.01
CA LYS A 111 -31.96 -5.04 5.76
C LYS A 111 -31.11 -5.77 6.81
N LYS A 112 -30.11 -5.08 7.37
CA LYS A 112 -29.26 -5.56 8.47
C LYS A 112 -28.85 -4.34 9.32
N PRO A 113 -29.52 -4.06 10.44
CA PRO A 113 -29.18 -2.90 11.25
C PRO A 113 -27.74 -3.00 11.76
N SER A 114 -27.10 -1.86 12.02
CA SER A 114 -25.84 -1.83 12.75
C SER A 114 -26.09 -2.25 14.20
N ASP A 115 -25.40 -3.30 14.65
CA ASP A 115 -25.43 -3.78 16.03
C ASP A 115 -23.99 -4.10 16.51
N PRO A 116 -23.76 -4.36 17.81
CA PRO A 116 -22.42 -4.62 18.32
C PRO A 116 -21.66 -5.79 17.64
N SER A 117 -22.36 -6.74 17.02
CA SER A 117 -21.75 -7.83 16.24
C SER A 117 -21.39 -7.42 14.81
N ARG A 118 -22.01 -6.36 14.28
CA ARG A 118 -21.81 -5.82 12.93
C ARG A 118 -21.83 -4.29 12.93
N PRO A 119 -20.85 -3.64 13.59
CA PRO A 119 -20.90 -2.20 13.83
C PRO A 119 -20.83 -1.34 12.55
N LEU A 120 -20.33 -1.90 11.43
CA LEU A 120 -20.25 -1.21 10.13
C LEU A 120 -21.31 -1.67 9.13
N SER A 121 -22.37 -2.36 9.59
CA SER A 121 -23.46 -2.78 8.71
C SER A 121 -24.08 -1.58 7.99
N GLY A 122 -24.13 -1.66 6.65
CA GLY A 122 -24.64 -0.59 5.78
C GLY A 122 -23.56 0.35 5.21
N LEU A 123 -22.35 0.37 5.77
CA LEU A 123 -21.24 1.17 5.23
C LEU A 123 -20.81 0.61 3.87
N LYS A 124 -20.82 1.44 2.81
CA LYS A 124 -20.38 1.02 1.47
C LYS A 124 -18.90 1.35 1.25
N VAL A 125 -18.08 0.35 0.96
CA VAL A 125 -16.64 0.51 0.71
C VAL A 125 -16.33 0.09 -0.72
N LEU A 126 -15.70 0.98 -1.47
CA LEU A 126 -15.14 0.70 -2.78
C LEU A 126 -13.63 0.49 -2.65
N ASP A 127 -13.19 -0.73 -2.93
CA ASP A 127 -11.83 -1.19 -2.71
C ASP A 127 -11.08 -1.31 -4.06
N ALA A 128 -10.20 -0.35 -4.33
CA ALA A 128 -9.28 -0.35 -5.47
C ALA A 128 -7.86 -0.73 -5.00
N THR A 129 -7.71 -1.87 -4.34
CA THR A 129 -6.45 -2.32 -3.75
C THR A 129 -6.02 -3.72 -4.20
N ARG A 130 -4.72 -4.02 -4.01
CA ARG A 130 -4.09 -5.30 -4.37
C ARG A 130 -3.03 -5.66 -3.32
N ILE A 131 -2.54 -6.90 -3.40
CA ILE A 131 -1.48 -7.46 -2.55
C ILE A 131 -1.98 -7.72 -1.14
N ILE A 132 -1.51 -7.01 -0.10
CA ILE A 132 -1.73 -7.42 1.31
C ILE A 132 -2.24 -6.24 2.17
N ALA A 133 -1.42 -5.21 2.40
CA ALA A 133 -1.72 -4.19 3.40
C ALA A 133 -3.11 -3.55 3.25
N ALA A 134 -3.44 -3.06 2.06
CA ALA A 134 -4.69 -2.35 1.82
C ALA A 134 -5.91 -3.30 1.71
N PRO A 135 -5.78 -4.49 1.10
CA PRO A 135 -6.79 -5.52 1.22
C PRO A 135 -7.13 -5.92 2.67
N ILE A 136 -6.20 -5.87 3.62
CA ILE A 136 -6.49 -6.10 5.05
C ILE A 136 -7.47 -5.05 5.58
N VAL A 137 -7.30 -3.78 5.20
CA VAL A 137 -8.22 -2.70 5.60
C VAL A 137 -9.64 -3.03 5.16
N SER A 138 -9.84 -3.23 3.86
CA SER A 138 -11.17 -3.49 3.33
C SER A 138 -11.74 -4.83 3.81
N ARG A 139 -10.90 -5.84 4.07
CA ARG A 139 -11.32 -7.13 4.64
C ARG A 139 -11.80 -6.96 6.08
N GLY A 140 -11.06 -6.25 6.91
CA GLY A 140 -11.45 -5.97 8.29
C GLY A 140 -12.76 -5.17 8.36
N LEU A 141 -12.96 -4.20 7.46
CA LEU A 141 -14.24 -3.49 7.36
C LEU A 141 -15.40 -4.44 6.98
N ALA A 142 -15.17 -5.40 6.08
CA ALA A 142 -16.17 -6.41 5.72
C ALA A 142 -16.54 -7.30 6.92
N GLU A 143 -15.56 -7.72 7.71
CA GLU A 143 -15.77 -8.53 8.92
C GLU A 143 -16.59 -7.79 9.98
N LEU A 144 -16.39 -6.47 10.09
CA LEU A 144 -17.19 -5.59 10.94
C LEU A 144 -18.58 -5.28 10.33
N GLY A 145 -18.90 -5.80 9.15
CA GLY A 145 -20.24 -5.79 8.56
C GLY A 145 -20.42 -4.88 7.35
N ALA A 146 -19.38 -4.14 6.93
CA ALA A 146 -19.44 -3.25 5.76
C ALA A 146 -19.69 -4.04 4.46
N SER A 147 -20.31 -3.37 3.49
CA SER A 147 -20.46 -3.88 2.13
C SER A 147 -19.29 -3.45 1.27
N VAL A 148 -18.40 -4.39 0.95
CA VAL A 148 -17.13 -4.12 0.28
C VAL A 148 -17.16 -4.65 -1.14
N LEU A 149 -17.05 -3.76 -2.12
CA LEU A 149 -16.86 -4.12 -3.52
C LEU A 149 -15.41 -3.84 -3.92
N ARG A 150 -14.66 -4.89 -4.23
CA ARG A 150 -13.31 -4.82 -4.76
C ARG A 150 -13.33 -4.71 -6.28
N ILE A 151 -12.64 -3.70 -6.79
CA ILE A 151 -12.45 -3.46 -8.22
C ILE A 151 -11.00 -3.76 -8.60
N THR A 152 -10.83 -4.69 -9.53
CA THR A 152 -9.55 -4.94 -10.21
C THR A 152 -9.69 -4.71 -11.72
N SER A 153 -8.65 -5.02 -12.49
CA SER A 153 -8.68 -4.92 -13.94
C SER A 153 -8.29 -6.25 -14.57
N PRO A 154 -8.90 -6.67 -15.69
CA PRO A 154 -8.51 -7.92 -16.35
C PRO A 154 -7.07 -7.88 -16.91
N SER A 155 -6.49 -6.69 -17.06
CA SER A 155 -5.17 -6.47 -17.66
C SER A 155 -4.03 -6.30 -16.65
N ILE A 156 -4.31 -6.37 -15.34
CA ILE A 156 -3.28 -6.25 -14.31
C ILE A 156 -3.13 -7.57 -13.54
N PRO A 157 -1.89 -8.00 -13.22
CA PRO A 157 -1.69 -9.15 -12.35
C PRO A 157 -2.32 -8.92 -10.98
N ASP A 158 -2.92 -9.98 -10.45
CA ASP A 158 -3.47 -10.05 -9.11
C ASP A 158 -2.80 -11.17 -8.32
N ALA A 159 -2.73 -11.02 -7.00
CA ALA A 159 -2.06 -11.98 -6.12
C ALA A 159 -3.07 -13.00 -5.59
N THR A 160 -3.54 -13.88 -6.49
CA THR A 160 -4.64 -14.83 -6.22
C THR A 160 -4.36 -15.78 -5.06
N LEU A 161 -3.09 -16.07 -4.78
CA LEU A 161 -2.65 -16.87 -3.63
C LEU A 161 -3.17 -16.31 -2.29
N TYR A 162 -3.31 -14.97 -2.18
CA TYR A 162 -3.77 -14.32 -0.96
C TYR A 162 -5.28 -14.16 -0.88
N HIS A 163 -6.03 -14.46 -1.95
CA HIS A 163 -7.47 -14.25 -1.99
C HIS A 163 -8.25 -14.99 -0.89
N PRO A 164 -7.92 -16.26 -0.54
CA PRO A 164 -8.63 -16.95 0.54
C PRO A 164 -8.62 -16.19 1.87
N GLU A 165 -7.50 -15.51 2.17
CA GLU A 165 -7.34 -14.72 3.39
C GLU A 165 -7.91 -13.30 3.23
N LEU A 166 -7.59 -12.64 2.12
CA LEU A 166 -7.77 -11.20 1.97
C LEU A 166 -9.08 -10.78 1.28
N ASN A 167 -9.84 -11.71 0.70
CA ASN A 167 -11.11 -11.39 0.02
C ASN A 167 -12.35 -11.91 0.76
N TRP A 168 -12.18 -12.41 1.99
CA TRP A 168 -13.31 -12.85 2.79
C TRP A 168 -14.32 -11.71 3.02
N GLY A 169 -15.61 -11.99 2.78
CA GLY A 169 -16.69 -11.02 2.96
C GLY A 169 -16.80 -9.93 1.87
N LYS A 170 -15.99 -9.99 0.80
CA LYS A 170 -16.00 -9.00 -0.28
C LYS A 170 -16.67 -9.53 -1.55
N TRP A 171 -17.28 -8.63 -2.31
CA TRP A 171 -17.58 -8.86 -3.73
C TRP A 171 -16.40 -8.43 -4.58
N ASN A 172 -16.20 -9.09 -5.73
CA ASN A 172 -15.16 -8.73 -6.68
C ASN A 172 -15.81 -8.42 -8.03
N ALA A 173 -15.34 -7.35 -8.67
CA ALA A 173 -15.67 -7.03 -10.05
C ALA A 173 -14.43 -6.49 -10.77
N SER A 174 -14.45 -6.55 -12.09
CA SER A 174 -13.35 -6.06 -12.92
C SER A 174 -13.82 -4.91 -13.80
N LEU A 175 -13.03 -3.84 -13.84
CA LEU A 175 -13.23 -2.71 -14.74
C LEU A 175 -11.95 -2.47 -15.55
N ASP A 176 -12.11 -2.30 -16.86
CA ASP A 176 -11.02 -1.95 -17.76
C ASP A 176 -11.04 -0.45 -18.02
N PHE A 177 -10.17 0.29 -17.33
CA PHE A 177 -10.11 1.75 -17.45
C PHE A 177 -9.59 2.24 -18.80
N THR A 178 -9.18 1.38 -19.73
CA THR A 178 -8.99 1.78 -21.13
C THR A 178 -10.32 2.10 -21.81
N LYS A 179 -11.42 1.50 -21.35
CA LYS A 179 -12.79 1.70 -21.87
C LYS A 179 -13.50 2.83 -21.13
N ALA A 180 -14.10 3.74 -21.88
CA ALA A 180 -14.82 4.88 -21.31
C ALA A 180 -16.04 4.46 -20.47
N GLU A 181 -16.74 3.42 -20.90
CA GLU A 181 -17.90 2.85 -20.18
C GLU A 181 -17.54 2.35 -18.77
N ASP A 182 -16.38 1.71 -18.61
CA ASP A 182 -15.95 1.17 -17.33
C ASP A 182 -15.43 2.28 -16.40
N ARG A 183 -14.83 3.34 -16.97
CA ARG A 183 -14.54 4.57 -16.19
C ARG A 183 -15.83 5.24 -15.69
N GLN A 184 -16.88 5.27 -16.51
CA GLN A 184 -18.17 5.80 -16.10
C GLN A 184 -18.81 4.96 -14.98
N LYS A 185 -18.75 3.63 -15.07
CA LYS A 185 -19.19 2.75 -13.96
C LYS A 185 -18.38 2.98 -12.68
N MET A 186 -17.06 3.14 -12.78
CA MET A 186 -16.22 3.45 -11.62
C MET A 186 -16.65 4.75 -10.94
N LYS A 187 -16.93 5.80 -11.73
CA LYS A 187 -17.45 7.08 -11.24
C LYS A 187 -18.78 6.92 -10.51
N GLU A 188 -19.72 6.14 -11.07
CA GLU A 188 -21.00 5.84 -10.43
C GLU A 188 -20.81 5.13 -9.08
N LEU A 189 -19.92 4.13 -9.03
CA LEU A 189 -19.59 3.42 -7.79
C LEU A 189 -18.97 4.34 -6.73
N ILE A 190 -18.08 5.26 -7.13
CA ILE A 190 -17.48 6.25 -6.23
C ILE A 190 -18.55 7.20 -5.67
N LEU A 191 -19.48 7.67 -6.50
CA LEU A 191 -20.55 8.56 -6.08
C LEU A 191 -21.51 7.89 -5.08
N GLU A 192 -21.62 6.56 -5.11
CA GLU A 192 -22.45 5.80 -4.18
C GLU A 192 -21.76 5.35 -2.89
N CYS A 193 -20.43 5.21 -2.88
CA CYS A 193 -19.72 4.66 -1.73
C CYS A 193 -19.51 5.70 -0.61
N ASP A 194 -19.27 5.20 0.60
CA ASP A 194 -18.89 5.99 1.77
C ASP A 194 -17.37 6.12 1.89
N VAL A 195 -16.66 5.04 1.57
CA VAL A 195 -15.22 4.93 1.68
C VAL A 195 -14.65 4.45 0.35
N PHE A 196 -13.68 5.19 -0.19
CA PHE A 196 -12.86 4.75 -1.32
C PHE A 196 -11.45 4.45 -0.82
N ILE A 197 -10.97 3.22 -1.04
CA ILE A 197 -9.63 2.79 -0.62
C ILE A 197 -8.80 2.52 -1.85
N SER A 198 -7.60 3.09 -1.92
CA SER A 198 -6.65 2.87 -3.00
C SER A 198 -5.23 2.64 -2.49
N SER A 199 -4.50 1.75 -3.13
CA SER A 199 -3.09 1.46 -2.80
C SER A 199 -2.21 1.33 -4.05
N TYR A 200 -2.65 1.94 -5.15
CA TYR A 200 -1.80 2.11 -6.31
C TYR A 200 -0.72 3.17 -6.01
N ARG A 201 0.39 3.11 -6.74
CA ARG A 201 1.45 4.12 -6.64
C ARG A 201 0.83 5.52 -6.81
N PRO A 202 1.29 6.55 -6.06
CA PRO A 202 0.80 7.91 -6.25
C PRO A 202 0.81 8.33 -7.73
N GLY A 203 -0.28 8.94 -8.20
CA GLY A 203 -0.45 9.35 -9.60
C GLY A 203 -0.85 8.24 -10.59
N ALA A 204 -0.86 6.97 -10.20
CA ALA A 204 -1.17 5.87 -11.11
C ALA A 204 -2.63 5.88 -11.60
N LEU A 205 -3.56 6.42 -10.80
CA LEU A 205 -4.97 6.54 -11.14
C LEU A 205 -5.35 7.92 -11.66
N ALA A 206 -4.49 8.94 -11.50
CA ALA A 206 -4.72 10.32 -11.95
C ALA A 206 -5.06 10.40 -13.45
N LYS A 207 -4.38 9.61 -14.30
CA LYS A 207 -4.66 9.55 -15.74
C LYS A 207 -6.09 9.05 -16.09
N PHE A 208 -6.77 8.44 -15.13
CA PHE A 208 -8.15 7.98 -15.26
C PHE A 208 -9.15 8.84 -14.47
N GLY A 209 -8.68 9.85 -13.72
CA GLY A 209 -9.50 10.70 -12.87
C GLY A 209 -9.96 10.04 -11.57
N PHE A 210 -9.16 9.10 -11.03
CA PHE A 210 -9.48 8.38 -9.79
C PHE A 210 -8.36 8.46 -8.74
N ASP A 211 -7.46 9.45 -8.83
CA ASP A 211 -6.57 9.76 -7.70
C ASP A 211 -7.38 10.45 -6.59
N ALA A 212 -6.80 10.57 -5.39
CA ALA A 212 -7.57 10.98 -4.22
C ALA A 212 -8.22 12.36 -4.35
N ASP A 213 -7.51 13.33 -4.91
CA ASP A 213 -8.05 14.67 -5.09
C ASP A 213 -9.12 14.70 -6.19
N ASP A 214 -9.01 13.84 -7.23
CA ASP A 214 -10.07 13.66 -8.24
C ASP A 214 -11.36 13.13 -7.61
N VAL A 215 -11.24 12.15 -6.69
CA VAL A 215 -12.37 11.54 -5.99
C VAL A 215 -13.04 12.53 -5.03
N LEU A 216 -12.24 13.32 -4.32
CA LEU A 216 -12.74 14.38 -3.42
C LEU A 216 -13.49 15.44 -4.22
N GLU A 217 -12.91 15.91 -5.33
CA GLU A 217 -13.54 16.88 -6.23
C GLU A 217 -14.84 16.33 -6.84
N MET A 218 -14.82 15.08 -7.30
CA MET A 218 -16.00 14.38 -7.84
C MET A 218 -17.16 14.31 -6.84
N CYS A 219 -16.84 14.26 -5.55
CA CYS A 219 -17.80 14.09 -4.46
C CYS A 219 -18.14 15.40 -3.73
N LYS A 220 -17.62 16.56 -4.16
CA LYS A 220 -17.72 17.81 -3.40
C LYS A 220 -19.15 18.32 -3.18
N ASP A 221 -20.03 18.06 -4.14
CA ASP A 221 -21.43 18.54 -4.14
C ASP A 221 -22.41 17.50 -3.57
N ARG A 222 -21.91 16.33 -3.10
CA ARG A 222 -22.74 15.34 -2.40
C ARG A 222 -23.17 15.89 -1.05
N GLU A 223 -24.40 15.59 -0.64
CA GLU A 223 -24.87 15.88 0.73
C GLU A 223 -24.00 15.13 1.77
N LYS A 224 -23.74 13.84 1.51
CA LYS A 224 -22.86 12.99 2.33
C LYS A 224 -21.45 12.99 1.77
N GLY A 225 -20.50 13.47 2.59
CA GLY A 225 -19.08 13.45 2.27
C GLY A 225 -18.48 12.06 2.11
N ILE A 226 -17.37 11.97 1.36
CA ILE A 226 -16.64 10.73 1.10
C ILE A 226 -15.38 10.65 1.97
N ILE A 227 -14.98 9.44 2.35
CA ILE A 227 -13.69 9.17 2.98
C ILE A 227 -12.78 8.52 1.92
N VAL A 228 -11.65 9.15 1.63
CA VAL A 228 -10.67 8.68 0.66
C VAL A 228 -9.42 8.23 1.39
N VAL A 229 -9.19 6.92 1.40
CA VAL A 229 -8.02 6.29 2.03
C VAL A 229 -7.00 5.98 0.97
N ARG A 230 -5.77 6.39 1.21
CA ARG A 230 -4.62 6.04 0.39
C ARG A 230 -3.59 5.34 1.24
N MET A 231 -2.95 4.34 0.65
CA MET A 231 -1.79 3.69 1.26
C MET A 231 -0.64 3.50 0.29
N ASN A 232 0.56 3.78 0.77
CA ASN A 232 1.79 3.51 0.04
C ASN A 232 2.87 2.93 0.97
N SER A 233 3.99 2.50 0.39
CA SER A 233 5.06 1.93 1.21
C SER A 233 5.93 2.98 1.84
N TYR A 234 6.20 4.13 1.19
CA TYR A 234 7.20 5.13 1.61
C TYR A 234 6.68 6.27 2.50
N GLY A 235 5.39 6.32 2.80
CA GLY A 235 4.80 7.51 3.41
C GLY A 235 4.58 8.62 2.38
N TRP A 236 3.92 9.68 2.81
CA TRP A 236 3.42 10.75 1.93
C TRP A 236 4.29 12.01 1.97
N ASN A 237 5.43 11.93 2.65
CA ASN A 237 6.40 13.01 2.80
C ASN A 237 7.78 12.54 2.35
N GLY A 238 8.63 13.49 1.99
CA GLY A 238 10.03 13.24 1.64
C GLY A 238 10.26 12.83 0.18
N PRO A 239 11.53 12.64 -0.21
CA PRO A 239 11.94 12.45 -1.59
C PRO A 239 11.49 11.11 -2.19
N PHE A 240 11.16 10.10 -1.38
CA PHE A 240 10.86 8.75 -1.86
C PHE A 240 9.37 8.41 -1.92
N GLN A 241 8.48 9.37 -1.68
CA GLN A 241 7.02 9.17 -1.64
C GLN A 241 6.43 8.54 -2.93
N GLU A 242 7.06 8.77 -4.09
CA GLU A 242 6.63 8.25 -5.40
C GLU A 242 7.31 6.94 -5.80
N ARG A 243 8.26 6.42 -5.00
CA ARG A 243 8.99 5.19 -5.33
C ARG A 243 8.08 3.97 -5.31
N SER A 244 8.45 2.98 -6.10
CA SER A 244 7.83 1.65 -6.00
C SER A 244 8.18 1.02 -4.67
N GLY A 245 7.19 0.55 -3.94
CA GLY A 245 7.41 -0.08 -2.65
C GLY A 245 6.73 -1.43 -2.51
N TRP A 246 7.32 -2.22 -1.62
CA TRP A 246 6.84 -3.49 -1.08
C TRP A 246 7.23 -3.50 0.38
N GLN A 247 6.55 -4.29 1.20
CA GLN A 247 6.83 -4.37 2.62
C GLN A 247 8.31 -4.63 2.93
N GLN A 248 8.90 -5.62 2.29
CA GLN A 248 10.29 -6.01 2.53
C GLN A 248 11.27 -4.89 2.18
N ILE A 249 10.90 -4.04 1.22
CA ILE A 249 11.69 -2.87 0.82
C ILE A 249 11.54 -1.75 1.85
N SER A 250 10.33 -1.48 2.35
CA SER A 250 10.13 -0.53 3.45
C SER A 250 10.85 -1.01 4.72
N ASP A 251 10.78 -2.29 5.04
CA ASP A 251 11.41 -2.88 6.23
C ASP A 251 12.94 -2.76 6.17
N ALA A 252 13.52 -2.98 4.99
CA ALA A 252 14.94 -2.77 4.75
C ALA A 252 15.33 -1.30 4.91
N PHE A 253 14.53 -0.38 4.34
CA PHE A 253 14.83 1.05 4.36
C PHE A 253 14.70 1.67 5.75
N CYS A 254 13.69 1.29 6.54
CA CYS A 254 13.38 1.89 7.85
C CYS A 254 14.12 1.26 9.03
N GLY A 255 14.87 0.18 8.77
CA GLY A 255 15.67 -0.52 9.76
C GLY A 255 14.99 -1.66 10.49
N VAL A 256 13.71 -1.93 10.21
CA VAL A 256 13.03 -3.14 10.72
C VAL A 256 13.81 -4.41 10.38
N SER A 257 14.40 -4.50 9.18
CA SER A 257 15.21 -5.68 8.82
C SER A 257 16.46 -5.85 9.69
N TYR A 258 17.14 -4.78 10.09
CA TYR A 258 18.28 -4.85 11.01
C TYR A 258 17.84 -5.24 12.42
N GLU A 259 16.75 -4.65 12.90
CA GLU A 259 16.19 -4.96 14.22
C GLU A 259 15.75 -6.43 14.30
N PHE A 260 15.16 -6.95 13.22
CA PHE A 260 14.80 -8.36 13.09
C PHE A 260 16.03 -9.27 13.07
N GLY A 261 17.06 -8.91 12.30
CA GLY A 261 18.34 -9.60 12.28
C GLY A 261 18.97 -9.70 13.68
N ARG A 262 19.03 -8.58 14.41
CA ARG A 262 19.54 -8.53 15.77
C ARG A 262 18.73 -9.40 16.74
N ALA A 263 17.39 -9.39 16.63
CA ALA A 263 16.53 -10.25 17.44
C ALA A 263 16.76 -11.75 17.19
N MET A 264 17.22 -12.11 15.99
CA MET A 264 17.63 -13.47 15.63
C MET A 264 19.08 -13.80 16.00
N GLY A 265 19.84 -12.85 16.56
CA GLY A 265 21.26 -13.02 16.88
C GLY A 265 22.21 -12.81 15.68
N ASN A 266 21.75 -12.14 14.63
CA ASN A 266 22.56 -11.80 13.46
C ASN A 266 22.98 -10.32 13.48
N ASP A 267 24.18 -10.02 12.97
CA ASP A 267 24.68 -8.64 12.76
C ASP A 267 24.37 -8.09 11.35
N GLU A 268 23.50 -8.77 10.61
CA GLU A 268 23.08 -8.42 9.26
C GLU A 268 21.56 -8.26 9.18
N PRO A 269 21.03 -7.46 8.23
CA PRO A 269 19.59 -7.29 8.12
C PRO A 269 18.95 -8.60 7.62
N VAL A 270 17.82 -8.97 8.22
CA VAL A 270 17.03 -10.13 7.85
C VAL A 270 15.61 -9.70 7.47
N THR A 271 15.07 -10.25 6.39
CA THR A 271 13.70 -9.96 5.97
C THR A 271 12.76 -10.56 7.03
N PRO A 272 11.85 -9.78 7.63
CA PRO A 272 10.91 -10.31 8.61
C PRO A 272 10.14 -11.53 8.09
N ILE A 273 9.91 -12.50 8.97
CA ILE A 273 9.05 -13.64 8.66
C ILE A 273 7.60 -13.15 8.63
N PHE A 274 6.85 -13.56 7.61
CA PHE A 274 5.49 -13.10 7.31
C PHE A 274 5.42 -11.62 6.91
N PRO A 275 4.35 -11.21 6.21
CA PRO A 275 4.14 -9.82 5.86
C PRO A 275 3.65 -9.00 7.09
N ASN A 276 4.48 -8.91 8.14
CA ASN A 276 4.12 -8.25 9.39
C ASN A 276 3.74 -6.78 9.22
N THR A 277 4.58 -5.98 8.56
CA THR A 277 4.33 -4.54 8.39
C THR A 277 3.11 -4.26 7.52
N ASP A 278 2.81 -5.11 6.53
CA ASP A 278 1.57 -5.03 5.74
C ASP A 278 0.35 -5.24 6.65
N PHE A 279 0.40 -6.23 7.56
CA PHE A 279 -0.67 -6.45 8.55
C PHE A 279 -0.79 -5.30 9.54
N CYS A 280 0.32 -4.79 10.09
CA CYS A 280 0.30 -3.64 10.99
C CYS A 280 -0.28 -2.38 10.32
N ALA A 281 0.11 -2.09 9.08
CA ALA A 281 -0.43 -0.98 8.30
C ALA A 281 -1.91 -1.21 7.98
N GLY A 282 -2.31 -2.45 7.67
CA GLY A 282 -3.70 -2.84 7.47
C GLY A 282 -4.58 -2.59 8.70
N ILE A 283 -4.14 -3.01 9.89
CA ILE A 283 -4.86 -2.76 11.15
C ILE A 283 -4.95 -1.26 11.43
N SER A 284 -3.84 -0.52 11.24
CA SER A 284 -3.82 0.94 11.38
C SER A 284 -4.81 1.61 10.41
N GLY A 285 -4.93 1.09 9.19
CA GLY A 285 -5.89 1.57 8.20
C GLY A 285 -7.36 1.29 8.57
N ILE A 286 -7.67 0.18 9.25
CA ILE A 286 -9.02 -0.07 9.79
C ILE A 286 -9.36 1.01 10.82
N CYS A 287 -8.46 1.25 11.77
CA CYS A 287 -8.61 2.29 12.78
C CYS A 287 -8.77 3.69 12.14
N ALA A 288 -7.98 3.99 11.12
CA ALA A 288 -8.02 5.26 10.40
C ALA A 288 -9.36 5.49 9.69
N VAL A 289 -9.94 4.43 9.08
CA VAL A 289 -11.28 4.52 8.49
C VAL A 289 -12.33 4.77 9.56
N MET A 290 -12.26 4.07 10.70
CA MET A 290 -13.20 4.26 11.79
C MET A 290 -13.12 5.68 12.38
N ASP A 291 -11.91 6.21 12.59
CA ASP A 291 -11.66 7.61 12.99
C ASP A 291 -12.30 8.60 12.01
N ALA A 292 -12.05 8.44 10.70
CA ALA A 292 -12.63 9.31 9.67
C ALA A 292 -14.16 9.20 9.59
N VAL A 293 -14.73 8.00 9.80
CA VAL A 293 -16.19 7.78 9.85
C VAL A 293 -16.82 8.55 11.02
N VAL A 294 -16.21 8.49 12.21
CA VAL A 294 -16.68 9.25 13.39
C VAL A 294 -16.59 10.76 13.12
N ARG A 295 -15.46 11.25 12.61
CA ARG A 295 -15.28 12.68 12.27
C ARG A 295 -16.32 13.17 11.27
N ARG A 296 -16.62 12.38 10.22
CA ARG A 296 -17.68 12.70 9.26
C ARG A 296 -19.07 12.70 9.92
N GLY A 297 -19.33 11.74 10.80
CA GLY A 297 -20.58 11.66 11.56
C GLY A 297 -20.84 12.89 12.43
N GLU A 298 -19.81 13.38 13.11
CA GLU A 298 -19.92 14.49 14.06
C GLU A 298 -19.77 15.88 13.43
N ALA A 299 -18.86 16.03 12.46
CA ALA A 299 -18.46 17.33 11.91
C ALA A 299 -18.76 17.48 10.41
N GLY A 300 -19.30 16.46 9.76
CA GLY A 300 -19.56 16.47 8.31
C GLY A 300 -18.28 16.49 7.50
N GLY A 301 -18.41 16.82 6.22
CA GLY A 301 -17.29 16.93 5.30
C GLY A 301 -16.80 15.63 4.66
N SER A 302 -15.92 15.78 3.68
CA SER A 302 -15.14 14.69 3.10
C SER A 302 -13.76 14.64 3.75
N TYR A 303 -13.15 13.46 3.84
CA TYR A 303 -11.86 13.27 4.50
C TYR A 303 -10.87 12.57 3.58
N LYS A 304 -9.62 13.04 3.61
CA LYS A 304 -8.46 12.35 3.05
C LYS A 304 -7.71 11.67 4.19
N VAL A 305 -7.41 10.39 4.04
CA VAL A 305 -6.72 9.56 5.04
C VAL A 305 -5.48 8.95 4.41
N ASN A 306 -4.33 9.21 5.01
CA ASN A 306 -3.04 8.69 4.58
C ASN A 306 -2.55 7.64 5.57
N VAL A 307 -2.26 6.46 5.06
CA VAL A 307 -1.64 5.34 5.80
C VAL A 307 -0.37 4.93 5.05
N SER A 308 0.62 4.38 5.75
CA SER A 308 1.80 3.84 5.10
C SER A 308 2.42 2.68 5.88
N HIS A 309 3.37 1.97 5.28
CA HIS A 309 4.16 0.97 5.99
C HIS A 309 5.13 1.59 7.01
N PHE A 310 5.47 2.88 6.86
CA PHE A 310 6.26 3.58 7.86
C PHE A 310 5.37 3.95 9.04
N LEU A 311 5.75 3.45 10.21
CA LEU A 311 5.30 3.94 11.50
C LEU A 311 6.49 4.71 12.08
N SER A 312 6.39 6.03 12.22
CA SER A 312 7.54 6.86 12.60
C SER A 312 7.84 6.88 14.11
N ASN A 313 6.99 6.27 14.93
CA ASN A 313 7.09 6.24 16.40
C ASN A 313 7.08 4.82 16.97
#